data_AF-A0AA40KG68-F1
#
_entry.id   AF-A0AA40KG68-F1
#
_cell.length_a   1.000
_cell.length_b   1.000
_cell.length_c   1.000
_cell.angle_alpha   90.00
_cell.angle_beta   90.00
_cell.angle_gamma   90.00
#
_symmetry.space_group_name_H-M   'P 1'
#
loop_
_entity.id
_entity.type
_entity.pdbx_description
1 polymer ?
#
loop_
_entity_poly.entity_id
_entity_poly.type
_entity_poly.pdbx_seq_one_letter_code
_entity_poly.pdbx_strand_id
1 'polypeptide(L)'
;MRRQYVQEKKMRNHIKNHTSSEIKQEVLDESHRISCNLESDINMYRDKFQSLRCMCICSPDATYNRRRCSLQILLLMRDLLDDEFKQVTWNAEQLEAIFNLMLLDTYEGNKLMAFNLIKSVDPNLLQLNNESCVNEIIMVAIELGNSLRPIDTITAAYMLKVSMLSPVVHKVLETHLGSMTQFEDIKEATVLQLILILLKKLKVFVSIYMKYYFILRINT
;
A
#
# COMPACT_ATOMS: atom_id res chain seq x y z
N MET A 1 25.53 6.32 -2.21
CA MET A 1 26.09 5.05 -2.71
C MET A 1 25.75 4.76 -4.17
N ARG A 2 24.48 4.61 -4.58
CA ARG A 2 24.13 4.27 -5.99
C ARG A 2 24.65 5.25 -7.06
N ARG A 3 24.57 6.56 -6.80
CA ARG A 3 25.08 7.58 -7.73
C ARG A 3 26.60 7.44 -7.93
N GLN A 4 27.35 7.21 -6.86
CA GLN A 4 28.80 6.96 -6.91
C GLN A 4 29.10 5.64 -7.64
N TYR A 5 28.37 4.56 -7.36
CA TYR A 5 28.51 3.29 -8.09
C TYR A 5 28.32 3.46 -9.61
N VAL A 6 27.28 4.21 -10.03
CA VAL A 6 27.02 4.48 -11.45
C VAL A 6 28.14 5.34 -12.08
N GLN A 7 28.67 6.31 -11.34
CA GLN A 7 29.79 7.14 -11.80
C GLN A 7 31.07 6.31 -11.99
N GLU A 8 31.42 5.48 -11.02
CA GLU A 8 32.58 4.58 -11.10
C GLU A 8 32.44 3.58 -12.27
N LYS A 9 31.24 3.01 -12.46
CA LYS A 9 30.96 2.10 -13.59
C LYS A 9 31.11 2.81 -14.96
N LYS A 10 30.65 4.07 -15.06
CA LYS A 10 30.81 4.88 -16.28
C LYS A 10 32.27 5.24 -16.54
N MET A 11 32.99 5.66 -15.51
CA MET A 11 34.42 5.99 -15.58
C MET A 11 35.23 4.79 -16.07
N ARG A 12 34.93 3.59 -15.57
CA ARG A 12 35.57 2.35 -16.00
C ARG A 12 35.34 2.01 -17.47
N ASN A 13 34.10 2.15 -17.95
CA ASN A 13 33.77 1.94 -19.36
C ASN A 13 34.51 2.93 -20.27
N HIS A 14 34.66 4.18 -19.82
CA HIS A 14 35.35 5.22 -20.58
C HIS A 14 36.87 4.99 -20.66
N ILE A 15 37.48 4.49 -19.57
CA ILE A 15 38.92 4.21 -19.52
C ILE A 15 39.26 2.92 -20.29
N LYS A 16 38.40 1.89 -20.26
CA LYS A 16 38.56 0.66 -21.08
C LYS A 16 38.62 0.94 -22.59
N ASN A 17 37.97 2.01 -23.05
CA ASN A 17 37.91 2.37 -24.47
C ASN A 17 39.16 3.16 -24.98
N HIS A 18 40.09 3.55 -24.09
CA HIS A 18 41.29 4.33 -24.45
C HIS A 18 42.57 3.74 -23.82
N THR A 19 43.14 2.68 -24.42
CA THR A 19 44.28 1.91 -23.86
C THR A 19 45.67 2.42 -24.27
N SER A 20 46.52 2.72 -23.27
CA SER A 20 47.96 2.36 -23.13
C SER A 20 48.67 3.16 -22.00
N SER A 21 48.81 2.60 -20.78
CA SER A 21 49.76 3.01 -19.71
C SER A 21 49.49 2.23 -18.40
N GLU A 22 50.52 1.80 -17.67
CA GLU A 22 50.43 1.10 -16.37
C GLU A 22 49.77 1.93 -15.27
N ILE A 23 49.97 3.25 -15.25
CA ILE A 23 49.30 4.19 -14.32
C ILE A 23 47.77 4.16 -14.52
N LYS A 24 47.29 3.81 -15.72
CA LYS A 24 45.85 3.65 -15.98
C LYS A 24 45.29 2.31 -15.48
N GLN A 25 46.13 1.29 -15.30
CA GLN A 25 45.70 -0.02 -14.81
C GLN A 25 45.44 0.01 -13.30
N GLU A 26 46.32 0.62 -12.51
CA GLU A 26 46.11 0.79 -11.06
C GLU A 26 44.84 1.60 -10.77
N VAL A 27 44.57 2.66 -11.56
CA VAL A 27 43.34 3.46 -11.46
C VAL A 27 42.09 2.64 -11.80
N LEU A 28 42.17 1.75 -12.80
CA LEU A 28 41.09 0.83 -13.15
C LEU A 28 40.83 -0.19 -12.04
N ASP A 29 41.89 -0.73 -11.44
CA ASP A 29 41.81 -1.74 -10.37
C ASP A 29 41.26 -1.11 -9.08
N GLU A 30 41.63 0.13 -8.76
CA GLU A 30 41.06 0.87 -7.63
C GLU A 30 39.58 1.19 -7.84
N SER A 31 39.20 1.68 -9.02
CA SER A 31 37.79 1.89 -9.39
C SER A 31 37.00 0.57 -9.36
N HIS A 32 37.65 -0.54 -9.73
CA HIS A 32 37.10 -1.88 -9.58
C HIS A 32 36.76 -2.20 -8.14
N ARG A 33 37.75 -2.08 -7.26
CA ARG A 33 37.62 -2.33 -5.83
C ARG A 33 36.54 -1.48 -5.19
N ILE A 34 36.54 -0.16 -5.44
CA ILE A 34 35.55 0.78 -4.91
C ILE A 34 34.13 0.37 -5.33
N SER A 35 33.92 0.05 -6.61
CA SER A 35 32.58 -0.34 -7.08
C SER A 35 32.11 -1.66 -6.47
N CYS A 36 33.00 -2.65 -6.32
CA CYS A 36 32.66 -3.92 -5.68
C CYS A 36 32.26 -3.73 -4.22
N ASN A 37 32.98 -2.87 -3.49
CA ASN A 37 32.63 -2.53 -2.11
C ASN A 37 31.27 -1.83 -2.05
N LEU A 38 31.03 -0.84 -2.91
CA LEU A 38 29.74 -0.14 -2.99
C LEU A 38 28.59 -1.09 -3.35
N GLU A 39 28.82 -2.05 -4.24
CA GLU A 39 27.81 -3.05 -4.62
C GLU A 39 27.48 -3.98 -3.44
N SER A 40 28.51 -4.44 -2.72
CA SER A 40 28.34 -5.23 -1.49
C SER A 40 27.55 -4.47 -0.44
N ASP A 41 27.88 -3.20 -0.21
CA ASP A 41 27.17 -2.34 0.75
C ASP A 41 25.70 -2.16 0.35
N ILE A 42 25.44 -1.85 -0.92
CA ILE A 42 24.07 -1.70 -1.45
C ILE A 42 23.25 -2.98 -1.23
N ASN A 43 23.84 -4.16 -1.47
CA ASN A 43 23.18 -5.44 -1.25
C ASN A 43 22.93 -5.69 0.24
N MET A 44 23.91 -5.43 1.10
CA MET A 44 23.73 -5.53 2.55
C MET A 44 22.60 -4.63 3.05
N TYR A 45 22.56 -3.35 2.65
CA TYR A 45 21.48 -2.44 3.03
C TYR A 45 20.12 -2.89 2.50
N ARG A 46 20.07 -3.43 1.28
CA ARG A 46 18.86 -4.01 0.70
C ARG A 46 18.33 -5.16 1.55
N ASP A 47 19.19 -6.10 1.96
CA ASP A 47 18.79 -7.26 2.76
C ASP A 47 18.32 -6.84 4.15
N LYS A 48 18.99 -5.86 4.76
CA LYS A 48 18.57 -5.28 6.04
C LYS A 48 17.22 -4.57 5.93
N PHE A 49 17.00 -3.82 4.85
CA PHE A 49 15.73 -3.15 4.58
C PHE A 49 14.59 -4.16 4.43
N GLN A 50 14.79 -5.22 3.65
CA GLN A 50 13.81 -6.30 3.49
C GLN A 50 13.53 -7.02 4.83
N SER A 51 14.58 -7.33 5.60
CA SER A 51 14.45 -7.98 6.90
C SER A 51 13.66 -7.12 7.89
N LEU A 52 13.97 -5.82 7.97
CA LEU A 52 13.25 -4.88 8.82
C LEU A 52 11.77 -4.80 8.44
N ARG A 53 11.45 -4.74 7.15
CA ARG A 53 10.07 -4.74 6.66
C ARG A 53 9.32 -5.98 7.16
N CYS A 54 9.91 -7.16 7.00
CA CYS A 54 9.32 -8.42 7.47
C CYS A 54 9.09 -8.42 8.99
N MET A 55 10.01 -7.91 9.79
CA MET A 55 9.87 -7.85 11.25
C MET A 55 8.71 -6.93 11.71
N CYS A 56 8.41 -5.89 10.91
CA CYS A 56 7.33 -4.96 11.18
C CYS A 56 5.94 -5.47 10.73
N ILE A 57 5.87 -6.58 9.98
CA ILE A 57 4.57 -7.21 9.69
C ILE A 57 4.06 -7.87 10.98
N CYS A 58 3.04 -7.26 11.56
CA CYS A 58 2.46 -7.68 12.83
C CYS A 58 1.10 -8.34 12.61
N SER A 59 0.85 -9.38 13.39
CA SER A 59 -0.46 -9.99 13.51
C SER A 59 -1.40 -9.11 14.35
N PRO A 60 -2.74 -9.21 14.16
CA PRO A 60 -3.72 -8.39 14.87
C PRO A 60 -3.74 -8.60 16.41
N ASP A 61 -3.33 -9.77 16.87
CA ASP A 61 -3.23 -10.17 18.29
C ASP A 61 -2.01 -9.55 19.01
N ALA A 62 -1.06 -8.97 18.27
CA ALA A 62 0.06 -8.25 18.87
C ALA A 62 -0.42 -7.08 19.73
N THR A 63 0.39 -6.62 20.69
CA THR A 63 0.01 -5.47 21.54
C THR A 63 -0.23 -4.21 20.71
N TYR A 64 -1.12 -3.33 21.19
CA TYR A 64 -1.42 -2.05 20.51
C TYR A 64 -0.14 -1.27 20.15
N ASN A 65 0.79 -1.14 21.09
CA ASN A 65 2.05 -0.43 20.87
C ASN A 65 2.90 -1.10 19.79
N ARG A 66 2.97 -2.44 19.75
CA ARG A 66 3.71 -3.16 18.72
C ARG A 66 3.13 -2.90 17.33
N ARG A 67 1.80 -2.99 17.18
CA ARG A 67 1.11 -2.73 15.91
C ARG A 67 1.32 -1.28 15.46
N ARG A 68 1.12 -0.32 16.37
CA ARG A 68 1.32 1.11 16.10
C ARG A 68 2.75 1.43 15.66
N CYS A 69 3.75 1.04 16.46
CA CYS A 69 5.15 1.31 16.15
C CYS A 69 5.57 0.66 14.83
N SER A 70 5.13 -0.56 14.58
CA SER A 70 5.49 -1.27 13.35
C SER A 70 4.89 -0.60 12.11
N LEU A 71 3.62 -0.19 12.17
CA LEU A 71 2.98 0.59 11.09
C LEU A 71 3.70 1.93 10.86
N GLN A 72 4.11 2.63 11.92
CA GLN A 72 4.86 3.88 11.80
C GLN A 72 6.23 3.66 11.15
N ILE A 73 6.95 2.60 11.52
CA ILE A 73 8.23 2.24 10.89
C ILE A 73 8.02 1.94 9.41
N LEU A 74 7.00 1.15 9.06
CA LEU A 74 6.69 0.84 7.65
C LEU A 74 6.37 2.09 6.83
N LEU A 75 5.62 3.05 7.39
CA LEU A 75 5.34 4.33 6.74
C LEU A 75 6.62 5.17 6.54
N LEU A 76 7.48 5.24 7.55
CA LEU A 76 8.77 5.93 7.43
C LEU A 76 9.69 5.26 6.41
N MET A 77 9.70 3.92 6.37
CA MET A 77 10.43 3.15 5.36
C MET A 77 9.94 3.48 3.96
N ARG A 78 8.62 3.56 3.75
CA ARG A 78 8.05 4.00 2.47
C ARG A 78 8.52 5.39 2.09
N ASP A 79 8.38 6.34 3.01
CA ASP A 79 8.64 7.77 2.75
C ASP A 79 10.13 8.08 2.52
N LEU A 80 11.03 7.32 3.16
CA LEU A 80 12.46 7.57 3.11
C LEU A 80 13.22 6.66 2.15
N LEU A 81 12.77 5.42 1.92
CA LEU A 81 13.59 4.36 1.36
C LEU A 81 13.00 3.64 0.14
N ASP A 82 11.69 3.70 -0.11
CA ASP A 82 11.10 2.96 -1.24
C ASP A 82 11.66 3.46 -2.59
N ASP A 83 11.96 4.76 -2.73
CA ASP A 83 12.60 5.29 -3.95
C ASP A 83 14.03 4.79 -4.16
N GLU A 84 14.77 4.57 -3.07
CA GLU A 84 16.13 4.03 -3.13
C GLU A 84 16.13 2.51 -3.34
N PHE A 85 15.12 1.81 -2.82
CA PHE A 85 15.02 0.35 -2.84
C PHE A 85 13.80 -0.18 -3.59
N LYS A 86 13.43 0.44 -4.72
CA LYS A 86 12.27 0.03 -5.57
C LYS A 86 12.21 -1.45 -5.91
N GLN A 87 13.36 -2.11 -6.01
CA GLN A 87 13.47 -3.55 -6.28
C GLN A 87 13.04 -4.44 -5.10
N VAL A 88 12.83 -3.88 -3.91
CA VAL A 88 12.33 -4.60 -2.74
C VAL A 88 10.82 -4.38 -2.72
N THR A 89 10.10 -5.21 -3.47
CA THR A 89 8.65 -5.11 -3.64
C THR A 89 7.91 -5.74 -2.46
N TRP A 90 6.64 -5.37 -2.32
CA TRP A 90 5.70 -6.07 -1.45
C TRP A 90 5.32 -7.42 -2.07
N ASN A 91 4.94 -8.37 -1.22
CA ASN A 91 4.32 -9.62 -1.64
C ASN A 91 2.87 -9.71 -1.12
N ALA A 92 2.12 -10.70 -1.61
CA ALA A 92 0.71 -10.86 -1.27
C ALA A 92 0.50 -11.14 0.23
N GLU A 93 1.31 -12.03 0.83
CA GLU A 93 1.20 -12.40 2.26
C GLU A 93 1.41 -11.20 3.19
N GLN A 94 2.40 -10.35 2.90
CA GLN A 94 2.67 -9.14 3.68
C GLN A 94 1.50 -8.15 3.60
N LEU A 95 0.95 -7.98 2.40
CA LEU A 95 -0.15 -7.05 2.18
C LEU A 95 -1.45 -7.57 2.80
N GLU A 96 -1.70 -8.88 2.70
CA GLU A 96 -2.81 -9.56 3.36
C GLU A 96 -2.72 -9.43 4.89
N ALA A 97 -1.53 -9.56 5.47
CA ALA A 97 -1.34 -9.34 6.90
C ALA A 97 -1.66 -7.89 7.32
N ILE A 98 -1.28 -6.89 6.52
CA ILE A 98 -1.63 -5.48 6.76
C ILE A 98 -3.14 -5.26 6.59
N PHE A 99 -3.77 -5.90 5.60
CA PHE A 99 -5.20 -5.84 5.39
C PHE A 99 -5.96 -6.46 6.58
N ASN A 100 -5.57 -7.65 7.03
CA ASN A 100 -6.14 -8.30 8.21
C ASN A 100 -5.96 -7.46 9.48
N LEU A 101 -4.79 -6.84 9.65
CA LEU A 101 -4.54 -5.88 10.72
C LEU A 101 -5.51 -4.69 10.63
N MET A 102 -5.69 -4.10 9.44
CA MET A 102 -6.64 -3.01 9.23
C MET A 102 -8.08 -3.43 9.59
N LEU A 103 -8.50 -4.65 9.24
CA LEU A 103 -9.84 -5.14 9.56
C LEU A 103 -10.06 -5.33 11.06
N LEU A 104 -9.08 -5.94 11.73
CA LEU A 104 -9.23 -6.44 13.10
C LEU A 104 -8.73 -5.48 14.19
N ASP A 105 -7.96 -4.44 13.85
CA ASP A 105 -7.46 -3.48 14.85
C ASP A 105 -8.63 -2.71 15.48
N THR A 106 -8.56 -2.45 16.78
CA THR A 106 -9.59 -1.68 17.50
C THR A 106 -9.40 -0.18 17.42
N TYR A 107 -8.23 0.29 16.96
CA TYR A 107 -7.87 1.70 16.95
C TYR A 107 -7.87 2.24 15.51
N GLU A 108 -8.70 3.25 15.25
CA GLU A 108 -8.81 3.89 13.94
C GLU A 108 -7.47 4.41 13.40
N GLY A 109 -6.60 4.93 14.28
CA GLY A 109 -5.28 5.41 13.87
C GLY A 109 -4.42 4.33 13.22
N ASN A 110 -4.49 3.09 13.71
CA ASN A 110 -3.78 1.96 13.12
C ASN A 110 -4.41 1.54 11.79
N LYS A 111 -5.75 1.55 11.70
CA LYS A 111 -6.46 1.28 10.43
C LYS A 111 -6.08 2.29 9.35
N LEU A 112 -5.98 3.58 9.70
CA LEU A 112 -5.55 4.62 8.77
C LEU A 112 -4.13 4.40 8.25
N MET A 113 -3.19 4.07 9.15
CA MET A 113 -1.81 3.80 8.75
C MET A 113 -1.71 2.56 7.86
N ALA A 114 -2.43 1.48 8.21
CA ALA A 114 -2.50 0.28 7.39
C ALA A 114 -3.10 0.56 6.00
N PHE A 115 -4.19 1.32 5.93
CA PHE A 115 -4.77 1.76 4.66
C PHE A 115 -3.79 2.60 3.82
N ASN A 116 -3.06 3.53 4.45
CA ASN A 116 -2.07 4.35 3.74
C ASN A 116 -0.90 3.53 3.18
N LEU A 117 -0.57 2.38 3.80
CA LEU A 117 0.37 1.42 3.23
C LEU A 117 -0.28 0.71 2.03
N ILE A 118 -1.47 0.14 2.20
CA ILE A 118 -2.20 -0.59 1.16
C ILE A 118 -2.38 0.26 -0.11
N LYS A 119 -2.80 1.52 0.06
CA LYS A 119 -3.02 2.48 -1.04
C LYS A 119 -1.78 2.72 -1.91
N SER A 120 -0.59 2.52 -1.37
CA SER A 120 0.68 2.78 -2.08
C SER A 120 1.23 1.56 -2.83
N VAL A 121 0.54 0.42 -2.77
CA VAL A 121 1.02 -0.87 -3.29
C VAL A 121 0.13 -1.34 -4.45
N ASP A 122 0.66 -2.22 -5.31
CA ASP A 122 -0.09 -2.82 -6.42
C ASP A 122 -1.39 -3.50 -5.91
N PRO A 123 -2.58 -3.04 -6.36
CA PRO A 123 -3.87 -3.59 -5.94
C PRO A 123 -4.05 -5.08 -6.31
N ASN A 124 -3.30 -5.61 -7.29
CA ASN A 124 -3.36 -7.02 -7.67
C ASN A 124 -2.88 -7.95 -6.55
N LEU A 125 -2.03 -7.48 -5.63
CA LEU A 125 -1.55 -8.26 -4.50
C LEU A 125 -2.66 -8.59 -3.48
N LEU A 126 -3.75 -7.82 -3.45
CA LEU A 126 -4.98 -8.13 -2.70
C LEU A 126 -6.08 -8.68 -3.62
N GLN A 127 -5.74 -9.14 -4.83
CA GLN A 127 -6.70 -9.64 -5.83
C GLN A 127 -7.81 -8.64 -6.18
N LEU A 128 -7.53 -7.33 -6.08
CA LEU A 128 -8.53 -6.30 -6.35
C LEU A 128 -8.85 -6.17 -7.85
N ASN A 129 -8.20 -6.91 -8.74
CA ASN A 129 -8.59 -7.09 -10.13
C ASN A 129 -9.67 -8.17 -10.33
N ASN A 130 -10.01 -8.93 -9.29
CA ASN A 130 -11.05 -9.95 -9.33
C ASN A 130 -12.40 -9.36 -8.86
N GLU A 131 -13.38 -9.33 -9.76
CA GLU A 131 -14.73 -8.81 -9.50
C GLU A 131 -15.41 -9.48 -8.30
N SER A 132 -15.26 -10.79 -8.14
CA SER A 132 -15.86 -11.53 -7.03
C SER A 132 -15.27 -11.11 -5.69
N CYS A 133 -13.94 -10.93 -5.62
CA CYS A 133 -13.25 -10.49 -4.41
C CYS A 133 -13.68 -9.07 -4.02
N VAL A 134 -13.72 -8.15 -5.00
CA VAL A 134 -14.14 -6.76 -4.76
C VAL A 134 -15.61 -6.69 -4.34
N ASN A 135 -16.48 -7.49 -4.95
CA ASN A 135 -17.89 -7.59 -4.55
C ASN A 135 -18.02 -8.10 -3.11
N GLU A 136 -17.27 -9.14 -2.73
CA GLU A 136 -17.27 -9.66 -1.36
C GLU A 136 -16.84 -8.60 -0.35
N ILE A 137 -15.76 -7.86 -0.61
CA ILE A 137 -15.31 -6.75 0.23
C ILE A 137 -16.42 -5.71 0.42
N ILE A 138 -17.10 -5.32 -0.66
CA ILE A 138 -18.19 -4.33 -0.61
C ILE A 138 -19.38 -4.88 0.19
N MET A 139 -19.76 -6.13 -0.02
CA MET A 139 -20.90 -6.74 0.67
C MET A 139 -20.66 -6.88 2.17
N VAL A 140 -19.47 -7.32 2.57
CA VAL A 140 -19.07 -7.37 3.99
C VAL A 140 -19.02 -5.97 4.59
N ALA A 141 -18.52 -4.97 3.85
CA ALA A 141 -18.54 -3.59 4.32
C ALA A 141 -19.97 -3.06 4.54
N ILE A 142 -20.92 -3.40 3.69
CA ILE A 142 -22.34 -3.03 3.87
C ILE A 142 -22.94 -3.72 5.11
N GLU A 143 -22.59 -4.98 5.35
CA GLU A 143 -23.02 -5.71 6.56
C GLU A 143 -22.46 -5.05 7.84
N LEU A 144 -21.16 -4.79 7.88
CA LEU A 144 -20.50 -4.12 9.00
C LEU A 144 -21.01 -2.69 9.20
N GLY A 145 -21.32 -1.98 8.11
CA GLY A 145 -21.92 -0.64 8.15
C GLY A 145 -23.32 -0.61 8.79
N ASN A 146 -24.03 -1.74 8.80
CA ASN A 146 -25.31 -1.90 9.50
C ASN A 146 -25.16 -2.26 10.98
N SER A 147 -23.94 -2.48 11.47
CA SER A 147 -23.68 -2.74 12.88
C SER A 147 -23.90 -1.49 13.74
N LEU A 148 -24.38 -1.70 14.97
CA LEU A 148 -24.48 -0.64 15.98
C LEU A 148 -23.13 -0.31 16.61
N ARG A 149 -22.11 -1.17 16.43
CA ARG A 149 -20.79 -0.95 17.03
C ARG A 149 -20.01 0.06 16.19
N PRO A 150 -19.54 1.19 16.75
CA PRO A 150 -18.80 2.20 16.00
C PRO A 150 -17.58 1.64 15.27
N ILE A 151 -16.85 0.72 15.89
CA ILE A 151 -15.68 0.06 15.30
C ILE A 151 -16.00 -0.68 13.99
N ASP A 152 -17.14 -1.38 13.90
CA ASP A 152 -17.53 -2.09 12.68
C ASP A 152 -17.82 -1.11 11.55
N THR A 153 -18.51 -0.01 11.86
CA THR A 153 -18.78 1.05 10.88
C THR A 153 -17.49 1.73 10.42
N ILE A 154 -16.50 1.92 11.29
CA ILE A 154 -15.18 2.44 10.90
C ILE A 154 -14.48 1.43 9.98
N THR A 155 -14.46 0.14 10.34
CA THR A 155 -13.87 -0.92 9.49
C THR A 155 -14.53 -0.98 8.11
N ALA A 156 -15.87 -0.91 8.06
CA ALA A 156 -16.62 -0.83 6.81
C ALA A 156 -16.16 0.31 5.92
N ALA A 157 -15.95 1.51 6.48
CA ALA A 157 -15.46 2.65 5.71
C ALA A 157 -14.07 2.36 5.08
N TYR A 158 -13.15 1.74 5.82
CA TYR A 158 -11.85 1.37 5.28
C TYR A 158 -11.92 0.25 4.23
N MET A 159 -12.83 -0.72 4.40
CA MET A 159 -13.07 -1.75 3.38
C MET A 159 -13.55 -1.14 2.06
N LEU A 160 -14.45 -0.15 2.13
CA LEU A 160 -14.88 0.58 0.93
C LEU A 160 -13.76 1.43 0.33
N LYS A 161 -12.92 2.05 1.16
CA LYS A 161 -11.73 2.76 0.65
C LYS A 161 -10.77 1.81 -0.07
N VAL A 162 -10.60 0.58 0.41
CA VAL A 162 -9.80 -0.45 -0.27
C VAL A 162 -10.46 -0.88 -1.58
N SER A 163 -11.78 -1.10 -1.60
CA SER A 163 -12.47 -1.47 -2.84
C SER A 163 -12.37 -0.39 -3.92
N MET A 164 -12.30 0.89 -3.54
CA MET A 164 -12.05 1.99 -4.48
C MET A 164 -10.66 1.98 -5.13
N LEU A 165 -9.69 1.23 -4.59
CA LEU A 165 -8.38 1.04 -5.22
C LEU A 165 -8.44 0.04 -6.38
N SER A 166 -9.54 -0.71 -6.50
CA SER A 166 -9.72 -1.72 -7.53
C SER A 166 -9.92 -1.10 -8.92
N PRO A 167 -9.23 -1.63 -9.95
CA PRO A 167 -9.49 -1.23 -11.34
C PRO A 167 -10.86 -1.71 -11.88
N VAL A 168 -11.52 -2.67 -11.21
CA VAL A 168 -12.80 -3.25 -11.65
C VAL A 168 -13.99 -2.80 -10.81
N VAL A 169 -13.79 -1.88 -9.86
CA VAL A 169 -14.85 -1.44 -8.92
C VAL A 169 -16.09 -0.94 -9.64
N HIS A 170 -15.96 -0.14 -10.70
CA HIS A 170 -17.10 0.38 -11.46
C HIS A 170 -17.96 -0.74 -12.03
N LYS A 171 -17.33 -1.74 -12.66
CA LYS A 171 -18.02 -2.90 -13.22
C LYS A 171 -18.75 -3.69 -12.14
N VAL A 172 -18.15 -3.85 -10.97
CA VAL A 172 -18.78 -4.53 -9.81
C VAL A 172 -20.02 -3.76 -9.34
N LEU A 173 -19.92 -2.44 -9.19
CA LEU A 173 -21.03 -1.59 -8.76
C LEU A 173 -22.19 -1.60 -9.77
N GLU A 174 -21.89 -1.61 -11.07
CA GLU A 174 -22.89 -1.71 -12.14
C GLU A 174 -23.56 -3.08 -12.17
N THR A 175 -22.77 -4.16 -12.18
CA THR A 175 -23.26 -5.52 -12.41
C THR A 175 -24.01 -6.09 -11.21
N HIS A 176 -23.51 -5.87 -10.00
CA HIS A 176 -24.01 -6.57 -8.80
C HIS A 176 -24.89 -5.69 -7.91
N LEU A 177 -24.77 -4.38 -7.99
CA LEU A 177 -25.40 -3.45 -7.05
C LEU A 177 -26.39 -2.49 -7.73
N GLY A 178 -26.54 -2.57 -9.06
CA GLY A 178 -27.59 -1.88 -9.81
C GLY A 178 -27.41 -0.35 -9.80
N SER A 179 -26.25 0.12 -10.25
CA SER A 179 -26.00 1.56 -10.41
C SER A 179 -26.94 2.17 -11.47
N MET A 180 -27.59 3.28 -11.12
CA MET A 180 -28.69 3.90 -11.88
C MET A 180 -28.26 5.12 -12.73
N THR A 181 -26.97 5.40 -12.83
CA THR A 181 -26.52 6.67 -13.42
C THR A 181 -25.17 6.49 -14.09
N GLN A 182 -25.17 6.72 -15.41
CA GLN A 182 -23.98 6.97 -16.23
C GLN A 182 -23.33 8.27 -15.75
N PHE A 183 -22.53 8.19 -14.68
CA PHE A 183 -21.62 9.27 -14.34
C PHE A 183 -20.38 9.08 -15.22
N GLU A 184 -20.43 9.66 -16.42
CA GLU A 184 -19.24 9.75 -17.25
C GLU A 184 -18.20 10.65 -16.55
N ASP A 185 -17.02 10.08 -16.30
CA ASP A 185 -15.74 10.78 -16.09
C ASP A 185 -15.67 11.81 -14.93
N ILE A 186 -16.32 11.51 -13.79
CA ILE A 186 -16.15 12.28 -12.54
C ILE A 186 -15.26 11.49 -11.59
N LYS A 187 -14.18 12.10 -11.07
CA LYS A 187 -13.24 11.48 -10.11
C LYS A 187 -13.95 10.92 -8.87
N GLU A 188 -15.06 11.53 -8.49
CA GLU A 188 -15.90 11.17 -7.34
C GLU A 188 -17.08 10.24 -7.69
N ALA A 189 -17.21 9.78 -8.94
CA ALA A 189 -18.32 8.93 -9.37
C ALA A 189 -18.43 7.64 -8.54
N THR A 190 -17.31 6.95 -8.30
CA THR A 190 -17.26 5.73 -7.48
C THR A 190 -17.70 6.00 -6.05
N VAL A 191 -17.23 7.11 -5.48
CA VAL A 191 -17.57 7.54 -4.12
C VAL A 191 -19.08 7.79 -4.02
N LEU A 192 -19.63 8.53 -4.97
CA LEU A 192 -21.06 8.85 -5.00
C LEU A 192 -21.91 7.59 -5.17
N GLN A 193 -21.52 6.68 -6.08
CA GLN A 193 -22.23 5.41 -6.26
C GLN A 193 -22.22 4.56 -4.98
N LEU A 194 -21.06 4.47 -4.31
CA LEU A 194 -20.96 3.78 -3.02
C LEU A 194 -21.87 4.45 -1.96
N ILE A 195 -21.84 5.78 -1.84
CA ILE A 195 -22.72 6.53 -0.93
C ILE A 195 -24.20 6.23 -1.23
N LEU A 196 -24.61 6.23 -2.50
CA LEU A 196 -25.99 5.93 -2.89
C LEU A 196 -26.38 4.48 -2.54
N ILE A 197 -25.49 3.51 -2.79
CA ILE A 197 -25.70 2.11 -2.42
C ILE A 197 -25.86 1.99 -0.90
N LEU A 198 -25.00 2.64 -0.13
CA LEU A 198 -25.08 2.65 1.33
C LEU A 198 -26.39 3.28 1.81
N LEU A 199 -26.79 4.42 1.26
CA LEU A 199 -28.07 5.04 1.61
C LEU A 199 -29.27 4.13 1.34
N LYS A 200 -29.22 3.31 0.29
CA LYS A 200 -30.25 2.31 -0.05
C LYS A 200 -30.19 1.07 0.84
N LYS A 201 -29.00 0.60 1.22
CA LYS A 201 -28.78 -0.69 1.89
C LYS A 201 -28.66 -0.60 3.41
N LEU A 202 -28.37 0.58 3.97
CA LEU A 202 -28.28 0.80 5.40
C LEU A 202 -29.68 0.95 6.02
N LYS A 203 -29.97 0.20 7.09
CA LYS A 203 -31.26 0.23 7.78
C LYS A 203 -31.48 1.56 8.52
N VAL A 204 -32.75 2.00 8.57
CA VAL A 204 -33.20 3.32 9.07
C VAL A 204 -32.75 3.66 10.50
N PHE A 205 -32.40 2.69 11.35
CA PHE A 205 -32.00 2.94 12.74
C PHE A 205 -30.62 3.58 12.91
N VAL A 206 -29.77 3.62 11.88
CA VAL A 206 -28.38 4.16 11.93
C VAL A 206 -28.30 5.66 11.52
N SER A 207 -29.45 6.30 11.31
CA SER A 207 -29.62 7.27 10.20
C SER A 207 -29.16 8.72 10.36
N ILE A 208 -28.52 9.19 11.43
CA ILE A 208 -28.05 10.59 11.44
C ILE A 208 -26.56 10.69 11.71
N TYR A 209 -26.11 10.44 12.94
CA TYR A 209 -24.70 10.66 13.30
C TYR A 209 -23.71 9.78 12.54
N MET A 210 -24.05 8.50 12.31
CA MET A 210 -23.18 7.59 11.56
C MET A 210 -23.18 7.88 10.07
N LYS A 211 -24.31 8.27 9.47
CA LYS A 211 -24.35 8.65 8.05
C LYS A 211 -23.44 9.85 7.76
N TYR A 212 -23.44 10.88 8.61
CA TYR A 212 -22.56 12.03 8.45
C TYR A 212 -21.08 11.69 8.64
N TYR A 213 -20.72 10.95 9.71
CA TYR A 213 -19.33 10.55 9.95
C TYR A 213 -18.78 9.63 8.83
N PHE A 214 -19.61 8.70 8.35
CA PHE A 214 -19.25 7.75 7.30
C PHE A 214 -19.07 8.44 5.94
N ILE A 215 -19.97 9.36 5.58
CA ILE A 215 -19.85 10.18 4.35
C ILE A 215 -18.61 11.10 4.42
N LEU A 216 -18.35 11.74 5.57
CA LEU A 216 -17.14 12.55 5.77
C LEU A 216 -15.87 11.72 5.58
N ARG A 217 -15.83 10.50 6.13
CA ARG A 217 -14.65 9.64 6.06
C ARG A 217 -14.37 9.04 4.69
N ILE A 218 -15.39 8.78 3.86
CA ILE A 218 -15.14 8.34 2.47
C ILE A 218 -14.50 9.47 1.64
N ASN A 219 -14.83 10.73 1.93
CA ASN A 219 -14.36 11.89 1.17
C ASN A 219 -12.98 12.44 1.59
N THR A 220 -12.44 12.04 2.75
CA THR A 220 -11.09 12.40 3.25
C THR A 220 -10.12 11.25 3.17
#